data_AF-A0A1F8N1N7-F1
#
_entry.id   AF-A0A1F8N1N7-F1
#
_cell.length_a   1.000
_cell.length_b   1.000
_cell.length_c   1.000
_cell.angle_alpha   90.00
_cell.angle_beta   90.00
_cell.angle_gamma   90.00
#
_symmetry.space_group_name_H-M   'P 1'
#
loop_
_entity.id
_entity.type
_entity.pdbx_description
1 polymer ?
#
loop_
_entity_poly.entity_id
_entity_poly.type
_entity_poly.pdbx_seq_one_letter_code
_entity_poly.pdbx_strand_id
1 'polypeptide(L)'
;MERSTPIETGNGKVVFETRRVVYGDDPLALIRDCCSQASDFITPNLPVMEIVFRIFLANGNEPLTLEEIEERLEEKLAVADRLRTVPLETLQRMLDNDGYYGLRRLPTSADENLGTH
;
A
#
# COMPACT_ATOMS: atom_id res chain seq x y z
N MET A 1 18.83 -1.57 5.39
CA MET A 1 20.10 -1.65 6.14
C MET A 1 20.38 -0.25 6.67
N GLU A 2 19.78 0.10 7.80
CA GLU A 2 19.93 1.44 8.37
C GLU A 2 21.25 1.52 9.13
N ARG A 3 22.03 2.58 8.90
CA ARG A 3 23.33 2.80 9.54
C ARG A 3 23.13 3.71 10.76
N SER A 4 23.12 3.12 11.95
CA SER A 4 23.16 3.87 13.21
C SER A 4 24.56 4.47 13.42
N THR A 5 24.63 5.65 14.05
CA THR A 5 25.86 6.40 14.28
C THR A 5 26.84 5.65 15.21
N PRO A 6 28.17 5.72 14.97
CA PRO A 6 29.15 5.04 15.80
C PRO A 6 29.25 5.71 17.18
N ILE A 7 29.22 4.91 18.25
CA ILE A 7 29.57 5.36 19.60
C ILE A 7 31.09 5.25 19.72
N GLU A 8 31.80 6.39 19.80
CA GLU A 8 33.23 6.40 20.06
C GLU A 8 33.52 6.05 21.52
N THR A 9 34.13 4.89 21.76
CA THR A 9 34.78 4.61 23.05
C THR A 9 36.21 5.09 22.94
N GLY A 10 36.71 5.84 23.94
CA GLY A 10 37.96 6.64 23.94
C GLY A 10 39.30 5.95 23.63
N ASN A 11 39.28 4.75 23.04
CA ASN A 11 40.44 3.95 22.64
C ASN A 11 40.51 3.77 21.10
N GLY A 12 39.78 4.56 20.32
CA GLY A 12 39.79 4.50 18.84
C GLY A 12 39.22 3.22 18.23
N LYS A 13 38.52 2.40 19.02
CA LYS A 13 37.91 1.15 18.55
C LYS A 13 36.42 1.38 18.29
N VAL A 14 36.02 1.36 17.03
CA VAL A 14 34.61 1.36 16.65
C VAL A 14 34.01 0.01 17.02
N VAL A 15 33.05 0.01 17.95
CA VAL A 15 32.29 -1.18 18.31
C VAL A 15 30.96 -1.12 17.56
N PHE A 16 30.80 -2.01 16.59
CA PHE A 16 29.52 -2.20 15.93
C PHE A 16 28.68 -3.15 16.78
N GLU A 17 27.61 -2.63 17.39
CA GLU A 17 26.64 -3.46 18.06
C GLU A 17 25.73 -4.13 17.01
N THR A 18 25.88 -5.44 16.84
CA THR A 18 24.97 -6.22 16.00
C THR A 18 23.73 -6.56 16.81
N ARG A 19 22.66 -5.79 16.64
CA ARG A 19 21.36 -6.11 17.23
C ARG A 19 20.57 -7.02 16.29
N ARG A 20 20.15 -8.20 16.77
CA ARG A 20 19.08 -8.97 16.11
C ARG A 20 17.76 -8.24 16.36
N VAL A 21 17.20 -7.65 15.31
CA VAL A 21 15.80 -7.24 15.25
C VAL A 21 15.03 -8.30 14.49
N VAL A 22 13.82 -8.64 14.95
CA VAL A 22 12.94 -9.54 14.19
C VAL A 22 12.48 -8.75 12.98
N TYR A 23 13.10 -9.03 11.84
CA TYR A 23 12.80 -8.35 10.59
C TYR A 23 11.46 -8.86 10.07
N GLY A 24 10.46 -7.98 10.01
CA GLY A 24 9.22 -8.24 9.26
C GLY A 24 8.22 -9.19 9.92
N ASP A 25 8.01 -9.12 11.24
CA ASP A 25 6.90 -9.86 11.88
C ASP A 25 5.53 -9.46 11.30
N ASP A 26 5.38 -8.18 10.93
CA ASP A 26 4.21 -7.68 10.21
C ASP A 26 4.64 -6.61 9.18
N PRO A 27 4.95 -7.01 7.94
CA PRO A 27 5.36 -6.07 6.90
C PRO A 27 4.23 -5.11 6.50
N LEU A 28 2.96 -5.50 6.66
CA LEU A 28 1.82 -4.65 6.33
C LEU A 28 1.67 -3.53 7.36
N ALA A 29 1.77 -3.84 8.66
CA ALA A 29 1.78 -2.82 9.70
C ALA A 29 2.94 -1.85 9.53
N LEU A 30 4.14 -2.34 9.17
CA LEU A 30 5.30 -1.47 8.93
C LEU A 30 5.08 -0.52 7.74
N ILE A 31 4.57 -1.04 6.61
CA ILE A 31 4.29 -0.19 5.45
C ILE A 31 3.21 0.84 5.79
N ARG A 32 2.13 0.42 6.46
CA ARG A 32 1.05 1.30 6.90
C ARG A 32 1.56 2.41 7.85
N ASP A 33 2.30 2.05 8.89
CA ASP A 33 2.62 2.96 10.00
C ASP A 33 3.86 3.83 9.73
N CYS A 34 4.76 3.40 8.82
CA CYS A 34 5.97 4.14 8.49
C CYS A 34 5.95 4.66 7.05
N CYS A 35 5.98 3.76 6.07
CA CYS A 35 6.26 4.11 4.67
C CYS A 35 5.11 4.85 3.99
N SER A 36 3.86 4.53 4.34
CA SER A 36 2.68 5.12 3.71
C SER A 36 2.49 6.60 4.00
N GLN A 37 3.14 7.09 5.06
CA GLN A 37 3.11 8.49 5.48
C GLN A 37 4.08 9.37 4.67
N ALA A 38 4.99 8.77 3.90
CA ALA A 38 5.93 9.51 3.08
C ALA A 38 5.18 10.24 1.94
N SER A 39 5.55 11.50 1.68
CA SER A 39 4.87 12.34 0.68
C SER A 39 5.03 11.83 -0.75
N ASP A 40 6.05 11.00 -1.01
CA ASP A 40 6.33 10.34 -2.27
C ASP A 40 5.81 8.89 -2.34
N PHE A 41 5.12 8.42 -1.29
CA PHE A 41 4.55 7.08 -1.27
C PHE A 41 3.45 6.91 -2.33
N ILE A 42 2.57 7.88 -2.49
CA ILE A 42 1.63 7.95 -3.62
C ILE A 42 1.90 9.25 -4.35
N THR A 43 2.32 9.15 -5.60
CA THR A 43 2.49 10.31 -6.48
C THR A 43 1.57 10.19 -7.68
N PRO A 44 1.11 11.31 -8.25
CA PRO A 44 0.17 11.30 -9.37
C PRO A 44 0.79 10.86 -10.70
N ASN A 45 2.11 10.67 -10.73
CA ASN A 45 2.80 10.11 -11.89
C ASN A 45 2.79 8.57 -11.91
N LEU A 46 2.32 7.93 -10.84
CA LEU A 46 2.20 6.48 -10.79
C LEU A 46 1.05 5.99 -11.69
N PRO A 47 1.16 4.77 -12.26
CA PRO A 47 0.03 4.11 -12.90
C PRO A 47 -1.17 3.99 -11.95
N VAL A 48 -2.40 4.09 -12.45
CA VAL A 48 -3.63 4.02 -11.62
C VAL A 48 -3.65 2.78 -10.74
N MET A 49 -3.33 1.61 -11.31
CA MET A 49 -3.33 0.36 -10.55
C MET A 49 -2.24 0.29 -9.48
N GLU A 50 -1.10 0.96 -9.69
CA GLU A 50 -0.06 1.09 -8.64
C GLU A 50 -0.55 2.01 -7.51
N ILE A 51 -1.27 3.08 -7.83
CA ILE A 51 -1.89 3.96 -6.81
C ILE A 51 -2.92 3.16 -5.99
N VAL A 52 -3.81 2.42 -6.66
CA VAL A 52 -4.81 1.57 -6.00
C VAL A 52 -4.15 0.53 -5.10
N PHE A 53 -3.11 -0.16 -5.60
CA PHE A 53 -2.35 -1.11 -4.80
C PHE A 53 -1.75 -0.46 -3.55
N ARG A 54 -1.14 0.72 -3.69
CA ARG A 54 -0.58 1.47 -2.54
C ARG A 54 -1.65 2.01 -1.59
N ILE A 55 -2.86 2.29 -2.07
CA ILE A 55 -4.01 2.59 -1.20
C ILE A 55 -4.31 1.38 -0.31
N PHE A 56 -4.34 0.16 -0.86
CA PHE A 56 -4.51 -1.05 -0.05
C PHE A 56 -3.37 -1.24 0.96
N LEU A 57 -2.11 -1.04 0.57
CA LEU A 57 -0.99 -1.12 1.50
C LEU A 57 -1.10 -0.08 2.64
N ALA A 58 -1.49 1.15 2.32
CA ALA A 58 -1.74 2.20 3.31
C ALA A 58 -2.98 1.92 4.19
N ASN A 59 -3.90 1.08 3.71
CA ASN A 59 -5.08 0.61 4.44
C ASN A 59 -4.82 -0.70 5.22
N GLY A 60 -3.57 -1.16 5.32
CA GLY A 60 -3.25 -2.43 5.98
C GLY A 60 -3.78 -3.66 5.23
N ASN A 61 -4.02 -3.54 3.94
CA ASN A 61 -4.59 -4.54 3.05
C ASN A 61 -6.01 -5.00 3.46
N GLU A 62 -6.74 -4.17 4.20
CA GLU A 62 -8.16 -4.39 4.50
C GLU A 62 -9.03 -4.14 3.27
N PRO A 63 -10.13 -4.90 3.09
CA PRO A 63 -11.05 -4.74 1.97
C PRO A 63 -11.65 -3.33 1.92
N LEU A 64 -11.89 -2.85 0.70
CA LEU A 64 -12.51 -1.57 0.43
C LEU A 64 -13.64 -1.76 -0.58
N THR A 65 -14.69 -0.93 -0.48
CA THR A 65 -15.70 -0.86 -1.54
C THR A 65 -15.13 -0.15 -2.77
N LEU A 66 -15.81 -0.30 -3.90
CA LEU A 66 -15.37 0.32 -5.15
C LEU A 66 -15.39 1.86 -5.03
N GLU A 67 -16.40 2.40 -4.37
CA GLU A 67 -16.57 3.84 -4.11
C GLU A 67 -15.48 4.37 -3.18
N GLU A 68 -15.12 3.61 -2.13
CA GLU A 68 -14.02 3.96 -1.23
C GLU A 68 -12.65 3.95 -1.92
N ILE A 69 -12.48 3.16 -2.98
CA ILE A 69 -11.27 3.18 -3.81
C ILE A 69 -11.29 4.40 -4.73
N GLU A 70 -12.44 4.71 -5.36
CA GLU A 70 -12.61 5.88 -6.23
C GLU A 70 -12.33 7.18 -5.46
N GLU A 71 -12.95 7.39 -4.30
CA GLU A 71 -12.78 8.58 -3.47
C GLU A 71 -11.30 8.81 -3.11
N ARG A 72 -10.63 7.78 -2.58
CA ARG A 72 -9.20 7.87 -2.23
C ARG A 72 -8.32 8.08 -3.45
N LEU A 73 -8.67 7.51 -4.60
CA LEU A 73 -7.94 7.72 -5.84
C LEU A 73 -8.07 9.18 -6.31
N GLU A 74 -9.28 9.74 -6.27
CA GLU A 74 -9.54 11.14 -6.62
C GLU A 74 -8.79 12.10 -5.70
N GLU A 75 -8.80 11.87 -4.38
CA GLU A 75 -8.03 12.68 -3.43
C GLU A 75 -6.53 12.73 -3.79
N LYS A 76 -5.93 11.59 -4.14
CA LYS A 76 -4.50 11.51 -4.48
C LYS A 76 -4.17 12.12 -5.84
N LEU A 77 -5.11 12.08 -6.78
CA LEU A 77 -4.92 12.66 -8.12
C LEU A 77 -5.25 14.15 -8.18
N ALA A 78 -6.17 14.65 -7.35
CA ALA A 78 -6.57 16.06 -7.31
C ALA A 78 -5.43 16.99 -6.85
N VAL A 79 -4.52 16.49 -6.01
CA VAL A 79 -3.33 17.24 -5.52
C VAL A 79 -2.34 17.57 -6.65
N ALA A 80 -2.48 16.94 -7.83
CA ALA A 80 -1.45 16.90 -8.87
C ALA A 80 -1.44 18.05 -9.89
N ASP A 81 -2.37 19.01 -9.81
CA ASP A 81 -2.59 20.04 -10.86
C ASP A 81 -2.88 19.47 -12.27
N ARG A 82 -3.10 18.16 -12.35
CA ARG A 82 -3.49 17.39 -13.53
C ARG A 82 -4.81 16.74 -13.19
N LEU A 83 -5.90 17.31 -13.66
CA LEU A 83 -7.26 16.76 -13.52
C LEU A 83 -7.36 15.40 -14.21
N ARG A 84 -6.83 14.37 -13.56
CA ARG A 84 -6.90 12.98 -14.00
C ARG A 84 -7.99 12.32 -13.17
N THR A 85 -9.13 12.07 -13.80
CA THR A 85 -10.22 11.30 -13.20
C THR A 85 -10.24 9.91 -13.82
N VAL A 86 -10.65 8.92 -13.04
CA VAL A 86 -10.87 7.55 -13.51
C VAL A 86 -12.32 7.22 -13.22
N PRO A 87 -13.20 7.14 -14.24
CA PRO A 87 -14.60 6.81 -14.00
C PRO A 87 -14.75 5.46 -13.28
N LEU A 88 -15.69 5.38 -12.33
CA LEU A 88 -16.01 4.17 -11.56
C LEU A 88 -16.06 2.88 -12.40
N GLU A 89 -16.75 2.90 -13.55
CA GLU A 89 -16.84 1.73 -14.44
C GLU A 89 -15.48 1.30 -15.01
N THR A 90 -14.60 2.26 -15.29
CA THR A 90 -13.25 2.00 -15.77
C THR A 90 -12.38 1.44 -14.66
N LEU A 91 -12.50 1.99 -13.45
CA LEU A 91 -11.82 1.46 -12.26
C LEU A 91 -12.26 0.02 -11.98
N GLN A 92 -13.56 -0.26 -12.00
CA GLN A 92 -14.12 -1.59 -11.84
C GLN A 92 -13.53 -2.57 -12.86
N ARG A 93 -13.52 -2.20 -14.14
CA ARG A 93 -12.96 -3.04 -15.20
C ARG A 93 -11.46 -3.28 -15.02
N MET A 94 -10.70 -2.29 -14.54
CA MET A 94 -9.28 -2.47 -14.25
C MET A 94 -9.06 -3.47 -13.11
N LEU A 95 -9.86 -3.39 -12.05
CA LEU A 95 -9.82 -4.32 -10.91
C LEU A 95 -10.23 -5.73 -11.32
N ASP A 96 -11.29 -5.88 -12.13
CA ASP A 96 -11.78 -7.18 -12.61
C ASP A 96 -10.78 -7.92 -13.49
N ASN A 97 -9.88 -7.19 -14.13
CA ASN A 97 -8.86 -7.73 -15.02
C ASN A 97 -7.45 -7.60 -14.43
N ASP A 98 -7.32 -7.37 -13.12
CA ASP A 98 -6.00 -7.34 -12.49
C ASP A 98 -5.35 -8.73 -12.52
N GLY A 99 -4.15 -8.78 -13.08
CA GLY A 99 -3.31 -9.97 -13.10
C GLY A 99 -1.90 -9.71 -12.57
N TYR A 100 -1.64 -8.50 -12.07
CA TYR A 100 -0.30 -8.09 -11.65
C TYR A 100 -0.20 -7.89 -10.14
N TYR A 101 -1.15 -7.19 -9.50
CA TYR A 101 -1.10 -6.90 -8.06
C TYR A 101 -1.84 -7.95 -7.21
N GLY A 102 -2.67 -8.79 -7.83
CA GLY A 102 -3.45 -9.81 -7.15
C GLY A 102 -4.72 -9.28 -6.46
N LEU A 103 -5.21 -8.11 -6.89
CA LEU A 103 -6.44 -7.52 -6.39
C LEU A 103 -7.63 -8.35 -6.84
N ARG A 104 -8.50 -8.72 -5.91
CA ARG A 104 -9.69 -9.53 -6.18
C ARG A 104 -10.86 -9.04 -5.36
N ARG A 105 -12.06 -9.15 -5.93
CA ARG A 105 -13.28 -8.98 -5.16
C ARG A 105 -13.41 -10.11 -4.16
N LEU A 106 -13.76 -9.76 -2.94
CA LEU A 106 -14.23 -10.76 -1.98
C LEU A 106 -15.65 -11.18 -2.35
N PRO A 107 -15.99 -12.47 -2.19
CA PRO A 107 -17.37 -12.91 -2.34
C PRO A 107 -18.22 -12.15 -1.34
N THR A 108 -19.36 -11.64 -1.79
CA THR A 108 -20.32 -11.06 -0.85
C THR A 108 -20.98 -12.21 -0.10
N SER A 109 -21.41 -12.02 1.14
CA SER A 109 -22.10 -13.06 1.94
C SER A 109 -23.39 -13.59 1.28
N ALA A 110 -23.85 -12.97 0.17
CA ALA A 110 -24.92 -13.48 -0.68
C ALA A 110 -24.47 -14.63 -1.61
N ASP A 111 -23.18 -14.74 -1.94
CA ASP A 111 -22.64 -15.70 -2.90
C ASP A 111 -22.30 -17.06 -2.27
N GLU A 112 -22.25 -17.16 -0.94
CA GLU A 112 -21.94 -18.42 -0.21
C GLU A 112 -23.08 -19.44 -0.25
N ASN A 113 -24.29 -19.05 -0.66
CA ASN A 113 -25.46 -19.95 -0.71
C ASN A 113 -25.69 -20.65 -2.07
N LEU A 114 -24.81 -20.48 -3.06
CA LEU A 114 -24.97 -21.10 -4.39
C LEU A 114 -24.03 -22.30 -4.66
N GLY A 115 -23.39 -22.84 -3.62
CA GLY A 115 -22.33 -23.83 -3.74
C GLY A 115 -22.62 -25.22 -3.18
N THR A 116 -23.88 -25.64 -3.00
CA THR A 116 -24.21 -27.04 -2.65
C THR A 116 -25.31 -27.59 -3.54
N HIS A 117 -24.92 -28.28 -4.61
CA HIS A 117 -25.72 -29.31 -5.28
C HIS A 117 -24.81 -30.43 -5.77
#